data_AF-A0A7X9XU37-F1
#
_entry.id   AF-A0A7X9XU37-F1
#
_cell.length_a   1.000
_cell.length_b   1.000
_cell.length_c   1.000
_cell.angle_alpha   90.00
_cell.angle_beta   90.00
_cell.angle_gamma   90.00
#
_symmetry.space_group_name_H-M   'P 1'
#
loop_
_entity.id
_entity.type
_entity.pdbx_description
1 polymer ?
#
loop_
_entity_poly.entity_id
_entity_poly.type
_entity_poly.pdbx_seq_one_letter_code
_entity_poly.pdbx_strand_id
1 'polypeptide(L)'
;MSAKIVKAEFFVTSPSRNFVILQLATGDGVIGVGGASRTGARAYGHASGTDLESLFDSFRYEMELGYTMIRVQTSVPGIEKLYGVAAQEQSSGARYDFEPANRGGWPVEDDWDTAAYMRHLPTVFEAVRNEFGPELPLLHDGHDRMTPREAAQLAKSLEPYNLFWLEDVTLGENQENLRYVRQQSTTPLAIGEVFNTVYDIKDLINEQLIDYVRCATTHFGGITPLKKVMAQAEPYQIKSGFHGPTDVSPIGFAAELHLDINIHNYGAQEYMTHTPETLEVFETTMTFENGMLHPSDTPGLGVTFHPEVAEKFPYEQAYLPYNRLADGTVHNW
;
A
#
# COMPACT_ATOMS: atom_id res chain seq x y z
N MET A 1 28.40 -21.63 17.86
CA MET A 1 28.64 -22.60 16.77
C MET A 1 28.01 -22.02 15.53
N SER A 2 28.70 -21.95 14.39
CA SER A 2 28.08 -21.42 13.17
C SER A 2 26.95 -22.36 12.73
N ALA A 3 25.74 -21.81 12.57
CA ALA A 3 24.58 -22.50 12.01
C ALA A 3 24.98 -23.17 10.69
N LYS A 4 25.04 -24.50 10.66
CA LYS A 4 25.30 -25.26 9.42
C LYS A 4 23.97 -25.43 8.70
N ILE A 5 23.94 -25.15 7.40
CA ILE A 5 22.81 -25.56 6.55
C ILE A 5 22.78 -27.10 6.56
N VAL A 6 21.67 -27.66 7.03
CA VAL A 6 21.43 -29.11 7.12
C VAL A 6 20.44 -29.60 6.06
N LYS A 7 19.66 -28.69 5.45
CA LYS A 7 18.66 -29.01 4.43
C LYS A 7 18.57 -27.88 3.41
N ALA A 8 18.45 -28.24 2.15
CA ALA A 8 18.17 -27.32 1.04
C ALA A 8 17.03 -27.92 0.21
N GLU A 9 15.90 -27.22 0.15
CA GLU A 9 14.71 -27.66 -0.56
C GLU A 9 14.38 -26.69 -1.69
N PHE A 10 14.03 -27.25 -2.84
CA PHE A 10 13.59 -26.47 -4.00
C PHE A 10 12.06 -26.48 -4.05
N PHE A 11 11.45 -25.33 -3.85
CA PHE A 11 10.02 -25.14 -4.05
C PHE A 11 9.79 -24.67 -5.48
N VAL A 12 9.24 -25.58 -6.27
CA VAL A 12 8.75 -25.27 -7.61
C VAL A 12 7.30 -24.86 -7.46
N THR A 13 7.01 -23.57 -7.62
CA THR A 13 5.66 -23.02 -7.43
C THR A 13 4.66 -23.51 -8.49
N SER A 14 5.13 -24.11 -9.59
CA SER A 14 4.32 -24.81 -10.59
C SER A 14 5.13 -25.86 -11.37
N PRO A 15 4.69 -27.12 -11.50
CA PRO A 15 5.39 -28.14 -12.28
C PRO A 15 5.59 -27.79 -13.76
N SER A 16 4.88 -26.76 -14.27
CA SER A 16 4.95 -26.33 -15.67
C SER A 16 5.57 -24.94 -15.89
N ARG A 17 5.93 -24.16 -14.85
CA ARG A 17 6.52 -22.81 -15.01
C ARG A 17 7.56 -22.45 -13.93
N ASN A 18 8.64 -21.81 -14.39
CA ASN A 18 9.94 -21.70 -13.73
C ASN A 18 10.03 -20.58 -12.66
N PHE A 19 9.47 -20.79 -11.48
CA PHE A 19 9.91 -20.06 -10.29
C PHE A 19 10.36 -21.08 -9.23
N VAL A 20 11.66 -21.08 -8.97
CA VAL A 20 12.30 -21.99 -8.01
C VAL A 20 12.72 -21.14 -6.82
N ILE A 21 12.09 -21.39 -5.68
CA ILE A 21 12.49 -20.82 -4.40
C ILE A 21 13.38 -21.86 -3.70
N LEU A 22 14.60 -21.48 -3.36
CA LEU A 22 15.46 -22.30 -2.51
C LEU A 22 15.08 -22.01 -1.06
N GLN A 23 14.72 -23.00 -0.25
CA GLN A 23 14.62 -22.85 1.19
C GLN A 23 15.81 -23.57 1.83
N LEU A 24 16.45 -22.91 2.78
CA LEU A 24 17.58 -23.43 3.54
C LEU A 24 17.14 -23.61 4.98
N ALA A 25 17.35 -24.81 5.53
CA ALA A 25 17.19 -25.05 6.95
C ALA A 25 18.57 -25.24 7.59
N THR A 26 18.77 -24.61 8.74
CA THR A 26 19.98 -24.71 9.56
C THR A 26 19.80 -25.72 10.69
N GLY A 27 20.92 -26.27 11.19
CA GLY A 27 20.91 -27.31 12.23
C GLY A 27 20.36 -26.85 13.58
N ASP A 28 20.25 -25.54 13.80
CA ASP A 28 19.63 -24.88 14.95
C ASP A 28 18.18 -24.46 14.70
N GLY A 29 17.59 -24.86 13.57
CA GLY A 29 16.16 -24.74 13.31
C GLY A 29 15.73 -23.48 12.56
N VAL A 30 16.67 -22.60 12.15
CA VAL A 30 16.33 -21.45 11.30
C VAL A 30 16.01 -21.96 9.90
N ILE A 31 14.79 -21.68 9.44
CA ILE A 31 14.33 -21.90 8.08
C ILE A 31 14.34 -20.54 7.39
N GLY A 32 14.90 -20.47 6.19
CA GLY A 32 14.94 -19.24 5.42
C GLY A 32 14.76 -19.51 3.94
N VAL A 33 13.99 -18.67 3.27
CA VAL A 33 13.99 -18.61 1.82
C VAL A 33 15.31 -17.99 1.38
N GLY A 34 16.10 -18.72 0.59
CA GLY A 34 17.34 -18.27 -0.01
C GLY A 34 17.11 -16.97 -0.77
N GLY A 35 17.95 -15.96 -0.47
CA GLY A 35 17.80 -14.61 -1.01
C GLY A 35 17.00 -13.66 -0.12
N ALA A 36 16.71 -14.01 1.14
CA ALA A 36 16.22 -13.03 2.11
C ALA A 36 17.25 -11.91 2.32
N SER A 37 16.83 -10.68 2.06
CA SER A 37 17.63 -9.47 2.21
C SER A 37 17.37 -8.75 3.53
N ARG A 38 16.33 -9.16 4.26
CA ARG A 38 15.89 -8.59 5.55
C ARG A 38 15.21 -9.64 6.42
N THR A 39 15.10 -9.35 7.72
CA THR A 39 14.49 -10.24 8.73
C THR A 39 12.97 -10.09 8.84
N GLY A 40 12.42 -8.99 8.32
CA GLY A 40 10.98 -8.70 8.27
C GLY A 40 10.73 -7.53 7.32
N ALA A 41 9.49 -7.35 6.88
CA ALA A 41 9.06 -6.26 6.00
C ALA A 41 8.31 -5.20 6.83
N ARG A 42 8.80 -3.95 6.86
CA ARG A 42 8.18 -2.89 7.65
C ARG A 42 6.89 -2.39 7.01
N ALA A 43 5.78 -2.52 7.71
CA ALA A 43 4.48 -2.11 7.19
C ALA A 43 4.03 -0.73 7.68
N TYR A 44 3.09 -0.14 6.95
CA TYR A 44 2.36 1.06 7.40
C TYR A 44 0.86 0.78 7.55
N GLY A 45 0.27 1.43 8.55
CA GLY A 45 -1.16 1.37 8.87
C GLY A 45 -1.89 2.63 8.40
N HIS A 46 -3.22 2.64 8.50
CA HIS A 46 -4.08 3.69 7.94
C HIS A 46 -4.80 4.46 9.05
N ALA A 47 -4.41 5.72 9.25
CA ALA A 47 -5.11 6.59 10.16
C ALA A 47 -5.99 7.60 9.41
N SER A 48 -7.24 7.72 9.83
CA SER A 48 -8.17 8.70 9.27
C SER A 48 -9.11 9.32 10.29
N GLY A 49 -9.59 10.53 9.98
CA GLY A 49 -10.54 11.23 10.85
C GLY A 49 -11.31 12.32 10.12
N THR A 50 -12.52 12.60 10.60
CA THR A 50 -13.37 13.71 10.13
C THR A 50 -12.92 15.06 10.71
N ASP A 51 -12.11 15.01 11.76
CA ASP A 51 -11.47 16.14 12.44
C ASP A 51 -10.14 15.69 13.06
N LEU A 52 -9.40 16.62 13.66
CA LEU A 52 -8.10 16.32 14.27
C LEU A 52 -8.22 15.37 15.47
N GLU A 53 -9.30 15.44 16.25
CA GLU A 53 -9.48 14.59 17.43
C GLU A 53 -9.64 13.12 17.03
N SER A 54 -10.56 12.84 16.12
CA SER A 54 -10.79 11.51 15.55
C SER A 54 -9.56 10.98 14.80
N LEU A 55 -8.84 11.84 14.08
CA LEU A 55 -7.59 11.48 13.41
C LEU A 55 -6.52 11.08 14.43
N PHE A 56 -6.33 11.86 15.49
CA PHE A 56 -5.33 11.56 16.51
C PHE A 56 -5.66 10.28 17.28
N ASP A 57 -6.94 10.03 17.54
CA ASP A 57 -7.39 8.77 18.11
C ASP A 57 -7.10 7.58 17.18
N SER A 58 -7.34 7.73 15.87
CA SER A 58 -6.99 6.72 14.87
C SER A 58 -5.48 6.47 14.83
N PHE A 59 -4.66 7.51 14.90
CA PHE A 59 -3.20 7.39 15.01
C PHE A 59 -2.75 6.57 16.23
N ARG A 60 -3.30 6.90 17.40
CA ARG A 60 -2.96 6.19 18.65
C ARG A 60 -3.36 4.71 18.55
N TYR A 61 -4.51 4.43 17.94
CA TYR A 61 -4.95 3.06 17.66
C TYR A 61 -3.96 2.30 16.76
N GLU A 62 -3.53 2.88 15.63
CA GLU A 62 -2.54 2.25 14.75
C GLU A 62 -1.20 2.00 15.48
N MET A 63 -0.77 2.93 16.33
CA MET A 63 0.44 2.77 17.15
C MET A 63 0.28 1.67 18.20
N GLU A 64 -0.90 1.52 18.80
CA GLU A 64 -1.23 0.43 19.75
C GLU A 64 -1.23 -0.94 19.07
N LEU A 65 -1.64 -1.02 17.80
CA LEU A 65 -1.49 -2.23 16.98
C LEU A 65 -0.02 -2.54 16.65
N GLY A 66 0.89 -1.59 16.88
CA GLY A 66 2.33 -1.73 16.70
C GLY A 66 2.85 -1.15 15.38
N TYR A 67 2.03 -0.45 14.58
CA TYR A 67 2.54 0.23 13.39
C TYR A 67 3.56 1.29 13.76
N THR A 68 4.58 1.37 12.91
CA THR A 68 5.68 2.34 13.06
C THR A 68 5.72 3.34 11.90
N MET A 69 4.75 3.28 10.99
CA MET A 69 4.56 4.14 9.83
C MET A 69 3.06 4.27 9.62
N ILE A 70 2.56 5.47 9.33
CA ILE A 70 1.12 5.71 9.26
C ILE A 70 0.79 6.58 8.04
N ARG A 71 -0.17 6.12 7.23
CA ARG A 71 -0.81 6.90 6.17
C ARG A 71 -1.89 7.78 6.79
N VAL A 72 -1.86 9.06 6.47
CA VAL A 72 -2.74 10.08 7.05
C VAL A 72 -3.78 10.49 6.03
N GLN A 73 -5.06 10.21 6.29
CA GLN A 73 -6.19 10.71 5.51
C GLN A 73 -7.12 11.52 6.41
N THR A 74 -7.82 12.51 5.84
CA THR A 74 -8.67 13.41 6.64
C THR A 74 -9.78 14.00 5.80
N SER A 75 -10.97 14.17 6.37
CA SER A 75 -12.04 14.91 5.69
C SER A 75 -11.62 16.35 5.43
N VAL A 76 -12.11 16.92 4.33
CA VAL A 76 -11.88 18.33 4.01
C VAL A 76 -13.13 19.11 4.37
N PRO A 77 -13.04 20.19 5.17
CA PRO A 77 -14.18 21.04 5.46
C PRO A 77 -14.88 21.54 4.19
N GLY A 78 -16.16 21.21 4.04
CA GLY A 78 -16.96 21.54 2.86
C GLY A 78 -17.06 20.41 1.82
N ILE A 79 -16.38 19.28 2.02
CA ILE A 79 -16.52 18.06 1.21
C ILE A 79 -17.21 16.99 2.09
N GLU A 80 -18.35 16.46 1.62
CA GLU A 80 -19.17 15.55 2.43
C GLU A 80 -18.66 14.10 2.47
N LYS A 81 -18.02 13.64 1.40
CA LYS A 81 -17.45 12.28 1.29
C LYS A 81 -16.06 12.35 0.69
N LEU A 82 -15.10 11.75 1.37
CA LEU A 82 -13.71 11.74 0.93
C LEU A 82 -13.11 10.34 1.08
N TYR A 83 -12.32 9.95 0.10
CA TYR A 83 -11.53 8.72 0.13
C TYR A 83 -10.64 8.61 1.37
N GLY A 84 -10.53 7.37 1.86
CA GLY A 84 -9.67 7.01 2.97
C GLY A 84 -10.15 7.50 4.33
N VAL A 85 -11.35 8.10 4.44
CA VAL A 85 -11.93 8.50 5.73
C VAL A 85 -13.05 7.55 6.13
N ALA A 86 -12.87 6.89 7.28
CA ALA A 86 -13.79 5.95 7.90
C ALA A 86 -15.11 6.58 8.43
N ALA A 87 -15.65 7.61 7.78
CA ALA A 87 -16.78 8.42 8.26
C ALA A 87 -18.17 7.81 8.05
N GLN A 88 -18.29 6.60 7.48
CA GLN A 88 -19.58 5.95 7.21
C GLN A 88 -19.85 4.80 8.19
N GLU A 89 -21.12 4.51 8.50
CA GLU A 89 -21.51 3.32 9.28
C GLU A 89 -20.96 2.06 8.58
N GLN A 90 -20.00 1.41 9.25
CA GLN A 90 -19.16 0.39 8.63
C GLN A 90 -19.83 -0.99 8.64
N SER A 91 -19.60 -1.76 7.58
CA SER A 91 -20.20 -3.08 7.38
C SER A 91 -19.79 -4.13 8.40
N SER A 92 -18.64 -3.97 9.06
CA SER A 92 -18.05 -4.95 9.98
C SER A 92 -18.27 -4.61 11.46
N GLY A 93 -18.62 -3.36 11.79
CA GLY A 93 -18.71 -2.88 13.18
C GLY A 93 -17.36 -2.77 13.93
N ALA A 94 -16.23 -2.99 13.25
CA ALA A 94 -14.89 -2.73 13.79
C ALA A 94 -14.55 -1.23 13.73
N ARG A 95 -13.78 -0.72 14.70
CA ARG A 95 -13.37 0.70 14.73
C ARG A 95 -12.23 0.88 13.71
N TYR A 96 -12.42 1.77 12.72
CA TYR A 96 -11.44 2.14 11.67
C TYR A 96 -11.27 1.18 10.47
N ASP A 97 -12.27 0.35 10.16
CA ASP A 97 -12.27 -0.56 9.00
C ASP A 97 -12.74 0.15 7.71
N PHE A 98 -11.81 0.65 6.89
CA PHE A 98 -12.17 1.34 5.65
C PHE A 98 -12.18 0.38 4.46
N GLU A 99 -13.36 0.10 3.91
CA GLU A 99 -13.55 -0.63 2.65
C GLU A 99 -14.16 0.32 1.61
N PRO A 100 -13.42 0.68 0.54
CA PRO A 100 -13.94 1.61 -0.47
C PRO A 100 -15.06 1.01 -1.33
N ALA A 101 -15.04 -0.30 -1.59
CA ALA A 101 -16.02 -0.94 -2.47
C ALA A 101 -17.38 -1.11 -1.75
N ASN A 102 -18.37 -0.34 -2.19
CA ASN A 102 -19.69 -0.32 -1.59
C ASN A 102 -20.63 -1.34 -2.24
N ARG A 103 -21.35 -2.11 -1.42
CA ARG A 103 -22.38 -3.04 -1.89
C ARG A 103 -23.55 -2.29 -2.51
N GLY A 104 -23.96 -2.69 -3.71
CA GLY A 104 -25.07 -2.04 -4.38
C GLY A 104 -25.13 -2.30 -5.88
N GLY A 105 -26.20 -1.80 -6.50
CA GLY A 105 -26.39 -1.91 -7.94
C GLY A 105 -25.52 -0.97 -8.77
N TRP A 106 -24.94 0.07 -8.16
CA TRP A 106 -24.21 1.14 -8.85
C TRP A 106 -23.09 1.74 -7.97
N PRO A 107 -22.02 2.27 -8.58
CA PRO A 107 -21.01 3.09 -7.89
C PRO A 107 -21.63 4.26 -7.11
N VAL A 108 -21.06 4.56 -5.94
CA VAL A 108 -21.42 5.73 -5.13
C VAL A 108 -20.71 6.97 -5.68
N GLU A 109 -21.42 8.10 -5.72
CA GLU A 109 -20.81 9.40 -6.06
C GLU A 109 -20.20 10.04 -4.80
N ASP A 110 -18.94 10.46 -4.92
CA ASP A 110 -18.22 11.29 -3.96
C ASP A 110 -17.99 12.71 -4.53
N ASP A 111 -17.87 13.69 -3.63
CA ASP A 111 -17.63 15.09 -3.97
C ASP A 111 -16.13 15.44 -3.85
N TRP A 112 -15.67 16.44 -4.60
CA TRP A 112 -14.28 16.87 -4.58
C TRP A 112 -14.09 18.36 -4.89
N ASP A 113 -13.25 19.02 -4.08
CA ASP A 113 -12.72 20.37 -4.31
C ASP A 113 -11.20 20.38 -4.05
N THR A 114 -10.43 20.36 -5.15
CA THR A 114 -8.96 20.41 -5.12
C THR A 114 -8.44 21.61 -4.34
N ALA A 115 -9.07 22.77 -4.48
CA ALA A 115 -8.59 24.00 -3.85
C ALA A 115 -8.84 23.99 -2.34
N ALA A 116 -9.98 23.46 -1.88
CA ALA A 116 -10.25 23.25 -0.46
C ALA A 116 -9.26 22.26 0.16
N TYR A 117 -9.06 21.12 -0.50
CA TYR A 117 -8.12 20.09 -0.07
C TYR A 117 -6.69 20.63 0.07
N MET A 118 -6.17 21.32 -0.95
CA MET A 118 -4.80 21.87 -0.92
C MET A 118 -4.59 22.96 0.13
N ARG A 119 -5.65 23.69 0.53
CA ARG A 119 -5.57 24.65 1.65
C ARG A 119 -5.59 23.96 3.00
N HIS A 120 -6.34 22.87 3.11
CA HIS A 120 -6.57 22.18 4.38
C HIS A 120 -5.40 21.25 4.74
N LEU A 121 -4.96 20.40 3.82
CA LEU A 121 -4.05 19.30 4.13
C LEU A 121 -2.74 19.71 4.82
N PRO A 122 -2.04 20.80 4.43
CA PRO A 122 -0.84 21.22 5.15
C PRO A 122 -1.09 21.55 6.62
N THR A 123 -2.28 22.06 6.98
CA THR A 123 -2.64 22.36 8.38
C THR A 123 -2.82 21.09 9.21
N VAL A 124 -3.23 19.99 8.58
CA VAL A 124 -3.36 18.68 9.22
C VAL A 124 -2.00 18.07 9.49
N PHE A 125 -1.09 18.11 8.50
CA PHE A 125 0.28 17.61 8.72
C PHE A 125 1.05 18.44 9.75
N GLU A 126 0.84 19.75 9.81
CA GLU A 126 1.37 20.58 10.90
C GLU A 126 0.88 20.09 12.26
N ALA A 127 -0.44 19.86 12.40
CA ALA A 127 -1.03 19.37 13.64
C ALA A 127 -0.52 17.97 14.02
N VAL A 128 -0.45 17.03 13.07
CA VAL A 128 0.09 15.68 13.29
C VAL A 128 1.56 15.74 13.72
N ARG A 129 2.38 16.57 13.08
CA ARG A 129 3.79 16.74 13.46
C ARG A 129 3.97 17.34 14.85
N ASN A 130 3.11 18.27 15.24
CA ASN A 130 3.12 18.86 16.57
C ASN A 130 2.72 17.86 17.67
N GLU A 131 1.78 16.95 17.39
CA GLU A 131 1.29 15.95 18.34
C GLU A 131 2.21 14.71 18.44
N PHE A 132 2.61 14.13 17.30
CA PHE A 132 3.30 12.84 17.25
C PHE A 132 4.81 12.95 16.97
N GLY A 133 5.30 14.16 16.73
CA GLY A 133 6.72 14.46 16.56
C GLY A 133 7.26 14.19 15.14
N PRO A 134 8.57 14.49 14.94
CA PRO A 134 9.20 14.45 13.63
C PRO A 134 9.65 13.05 13.18
N GLU A 135 9.83 12.11 14.10
CA GLU A 135 10.46 10.81 13.83
C GLU A 135 9.52 9.79 13.20
N LEU A 136 8.20 9.93 13.40
CA LEU A 136 7.20 9.02 12.85
C LEU A 136 7.15 9.17 11.31
N PRO A 137 7.42 8.14 10.50
CA PRO A 137 7.23 8.22 9.06
C PRO A 137 5.74 8.37 8.74
N LEU A 138 5.41 9.46 8.02
CA LEU A 138 4.06 9.79 7.62
C LEU A 138 3.92 9.65 6.12
N LEU A 139 2.83 9.01 5.69
CA LEU A 139 2.49 8.84 4.29
C LEU A 139 1.22 9.64 4.01
N HIS A 140 1.05 10.07 2.77
CA HIS A 140 -0.20 10.65 2.30
C HIS A 140 -0.51 10.17 0.89
N ASP A 141 -1.78 9.94 0.62
CA ASP A 141 -2.26 9.50 -0.69
C ASP A 141 -3.21 10.56 -1.27
N GLY A 142 -2.75 11.17 -2.36
CA GLY A 142 -3.44 12.20 -3.13
C GLY A 142 -4.45 11.66 -4.15
N HIS A 143 -4.39 10.36 -4.44
CA HIS A 143 -5.39 9.56 -5.15
C HIS A 143 -5.91 10.21 -6.45
N ASP A 144 -4.97 10.53 -7.34
CA ASP A 144 -5.12 11.00 -8.72
C ASP A 144 -5.88 12.32 -8.96
N ARG A 145 -6.17 13.08 -7.91
CA ARG A 145 -7.12 14.21 -8.01
C ARG A 145 -6.55 15.55 -8.44
N MET A 146 -5.24 15.68 -8.59
CA MET A 146 -4.61 16.97 -8.91
C MET A 146 -4.02 16.98 -10.32
N THR A 147 -4.01 18.16 -10.93
CA THR A 147 -3.16 18.40 -12.11
C THR A 147 -1.69 18.40 -11.70
N PRO A 148 -0.73 18.23 -12.62
CA PRO A 148 0.70 18.25 -12.29
C PRO A 148 1.16 19.55 -11.61
N ARG A 149 0.53 20.68 -11.95
CA ARG A 149 0.79 21.98 -11.31
C ARG A 149 0.35 21.99 -9.85
N GLU A 150 -0.84 21.49 -9.58
CA GLU A 150 -1.41 21.41 -8.24
C GLU A 150 -0.66 20.40 -7.38
N ALA A 151 -0.34 19.23 -7.93
CA ALA A 151 0.52 18.23 -7.32
C ALA A 151 1.89 18.81 -6.91
N ALA A 152 2.54 19.58 -7.79
CA ALA A 152 3.79 20.26 -7.48
C ALA A 152 3.64 21.28 -6.34
N GLN A 153 2.56 22.06 -6.35
CA GLN A 153 2.27 23.02 -5.29
C GLN A 153 2.01 22.32 -3.95
N LEU A 154 1.27 21.20 -3.95
CA LEU A 154 1.01 20.43 -2.74
C LEU A 154 2.28 19.75 -2.22
N ALA A 155 3.03 19.06 -3.08
CA ALA A 155 4.28 18.42 -2.71
C ALA A 155 5.23 19.42 -2.01
N LYS A 156 5.33 20.63 -2.56
CA LYS A 156 6.13 21.71 -1.99
C LYS A 156 5.61 22.23 -0.66
N SER A 157 4.29 22.34 -0.47
CA SER A 157 3.72 22.79 0.79
C SER A 157 3.86 21.76 1.91
N LEU A 158 4.10 20.49 1.58
CA LEU A 158 4.30 19.39 2.52
C LEU A 158 5.77 19.11 2.87
N GLU A 159 6.74 19.77 2.21
CA GLU A 159 8.17 19.63 2.51
C GLU A 159 8.53 19.81 4.00
N PRO A 160 7.97 20.80 4.74
CA PRO A 160 8.29 20.99 6.16
C PRO A 160 7.95 19.79 7.04
N TYR A 161 7.08 18.89 6.58
CA TYR A 161 6.58 17.75 7.34
C TYR A 161 7.33 16.45 7.02
N ASN A 162 8.30 16.48 6.10
CA ASN A 162 9.19 15.35 5.80
C ASN A 162 8.42 14.01 5.67
N LEU A 163 7.51 13.95 4.70
CA LEU A 163 6.74 12.73 4.45
C LEU A 163 7.66 11.60 3.96
N PHE A 164 7.31 10.37 4.34
CA PHE A 164 7.94 9.17 3.79
C PHE A 164 7.67 9.05 2.29
N TRP A 165 6.42 9.29 1.89
CA TRP A 165 6.04 9.61 0.52
C TRP A 165 4.75 10.42 0.46
N LEU A 166 4.55 11.02 -0.71
CA LEU A 166 3.29 11.53 -1.20
C LEU A 166 2.91 10.71 -2.45
N GLU A 167 1.77 10.04 -2.38
CA GLU A 167 1.30 9.00 -3.30
C GLU A 167 0.26 9.53 -4.28
N ASP A 168 0.26 8.97 -5.49
CA ASP A 168 -0.73 9.15 -6.56
C ASP A 168 -1.22 10.60 -6.69
N VAL A 169 -0.28 11.54 -6.72
CA VAL A 169 -0.62 12.97 -6.74
C VAL A 169 -1.28 13.42 -8.05
N THR A 170 -1.09 12.67 -9.12
CA THR A 170 -1.63 12.96 -10.44
C THR A 170 -1.60 11.70 -11.27
N LEU A 171 -2.46 11.66 -12.27
CA LEU A 171 -2.59 10.54 -13.21
C LEU A 171 -1.25 10.11 -13.83
N GLY A 172 -1.04 8.79 -13.83
CA GLY A 172 0.19 8.14 -14.30
C GLY A 172 0.23 7.77 -15.78
N GLU A 173 -0.88 7.80 -16.51
CA GLU A 173 -0.95 7.33 -17.90
C GLU A 173 -0.04 8.13 -18.83
N ASN A 174 0.01 9.45 -18.64
CA ASN A 174 1.05 10.29 -19.22
C ASN A 174 2.18 10.50 -18.22
N GLN A 175 3.12 9.56 -18.19
CA GLN A 175 4.26 9.54 -17.25
C GLN A 175 5.10 10.84 -17.28
N GLU A 176 5.11 11.58 -18.39
CA GLU A 176 5.85 12.84 -18.50
C GLU A 176 5.34 13.92 -17.54
N ASN A 177 4.08 13.84 -17.13
CA ASN A 177 3.45 14.79 -16.22
C ASN A 177 4.19 14.88 -14.87
N LEU A 178 4.76 13.78 -14.39
CA LEU A 178 5.50 13.76 -13.12
C LEU A 178 6.84 14.52 -13.19
N ARG A 179 7.39 14.80 -14.39
CA ARG A 179 8.58 15.66 -14.55
C ARG A 179 8.36 17.03 -13.93
N TYR A 180 7.17 17.60 -14.09
CA TYR A 180 6.85 18.91 -13.54
C TYR A 180 6.86 18.87 -12.01
N VAL A 181 6.24 17.86 -11.40
CA VAL A 181 6.20 17.69 -9.94
C VAL A 181 7.61 17.50 -9.38
N ARG A 182 8.39 16.57 -9.96
CA ARG A 182 9.74 16.24 -9.53
C ARG A 182 10.72 17.41 -9.59
N GLN A 183 10.53 18.35 -10.50
CA GLN A 183 11.37 19.55 -10.63
C GLN A 183 11.08 20.64 -9.57
N GLN A 184 9.95 20.57 -8.87
CA GLN A 184 9.48 21.66 -8.01
C GLN A 184 9.55 21.35 -6.51
N SER A 185 9.64 20.07 -6.13
CA SER A 185 9.65 19.65 -4.74
C SER A 185 10.60 18.50 -4.46
N THR A 186 11.10 18.45 -3.22
CA THR A 186 11.89 17.32 -2.70
C THR A 186 11.08 16.32 -1.90
N THR A 187 9.77 16.52 -1.72
CA THR A 187 8.89 15.53 -1.08
C THR A 187 8.94 14.23 -1.89
N PRO A 188 9.21 13.07 -1.26
CA PRO A 188 9.30 11.80 -1.99
C PRO A 188 7.98 11.43 -2.64
N LEU A 189 8.02 10.85 -3.85
CA LEU A 189 6.83 10.49 -4.62
C LEU A 189 6.68 8.97 -4.73
N ALA A 190 5.46 8.48 -4.56
CA ALA A 190 5.09 7.09 -4.79
C ALA A 190 4.00 7.03 -5.87
N ILE A 191 4.03 6.01 -6.75
CA ILE A 191 2.93 5.77 -7.69
C ILE A 191 2.83 4.32 -8.15
N GLY A 192 1.63 3.89 -8.54
CA GLY A 192 1.44 2.78 -9.47
C GLY A 192 0.52 1.65 -9.02
N GLU A 193 -0.38 1.87 -8.06
CA GLU A 193 -1.33 0.83 -7.62
C GLU A 193 -2.24 0.32 -8.76
N VAL A 194 -2.60 1.20 -9.70
CA VAL A 194 -3.43 0.91 -10.87
C VAL A 194 -2.66 0.36 -12.07
N PHE A 195 -1.34 0.29 -12.00
CA PHE A 195 -0.50 -0.16 -13.11
C PHE A 195 -0.51 -1.68 -13.24
N ASN A 196 -0.38 -2.17 -14.47
CA ASN A 196 -0.46 -3.60 -14.76
C ASN A 196 0.67 -4.12 -15.66
N THR A 197 1.47 -3.23 -16.26
CA THR A 197 2.63 -3.61 -17.06
C THR A 197 3.84 -2.71 -16.84
N VAL A 198 5.03 -3.21 -17.21
CA VAL A 198 6.27 -2.41 -17.22
C VAL A 198 6.14 -1.12 -18.05
N TYR A 199 5.26 -1.09 -19.05
CA TYR A 199 5.09 0.07 -19.90
C TYR A 199 4.47 1.26 -19.18
N ASP A 200 3.72 1.00 -18.10
CA ASP A 200 3.04 2.01 -17.30
C ASP A 200 4.00 2.75 -16.35
N ILE A 201 5.21 2.20 -16.12
CA ILE A 201 6.15 2.73 -15.11
C ILE A 201 7.59 2.92 -15.60
N LYS A 202 7.96 2.35 -16.75
CA LYS A 202 9.35 2.36 -17.23
C LYS A 202 9.95 3.77 -17.32
N ASP A 203 9.19 4.78 -17.72
CA ASP A 203 9.72 6.14 -17.95
C ASP A 203 9.81 6.88 -16.62
N LEU A 204 8.86 6.65 -15.70
CA LEU A 204 8.94 7.11 -14.31
C LEU A 204 10.22 6.63 -13.61
N ILE A 205 10.62 5.38 -13.84
CA ILE A 205 11.86 4.81 -13.30
C ILE A 205 13.09 5.37 -14.01
N ASN A 206 13.13 5.30 -15.34
CA ASN A 206 14.31 5.69 -16.13
C ASN A 206 14.66 7.16 -15.95
N GLU A 207 13.67 8.01 -15.65
CA GLU A 207 13.85 9.43 -15.44
C GLU A 207 13.88 9.83 -13.95
N GLN A 208 13.86 8.86 -13.03
CA GLN A 208 13.92 9.10 -11.58
C GLN A 208 12.82 10.05 -11.06
N LEU A 209 11.61 9.91 -11.61
CA LEU A 209 10.46 10.77 -11.32
C LEU A 209 9.75 10.38 -10.02
N ILE A 210 10.03 9.18 -9.51
CA ILE A 210 9.44 8.62 -8.30
C ILE A 210 10.53 8.07 -7.39
N ASP A 211 10.18 7.85 -6.13
CA ASP A 211 11.03 7.24 -5.11
C ASP A 211 10.51 5.85 -4.70
N TYR A 212 9.22 5.57 -4.90
CA TYR A 212 8.59 4.29 -4.57
C TYR A 212 7.68 3.75 -5.69
N VAL A 213 7.83 2.47 -6.01
CA VAL A 213 6.94 1.71 -6.91
C VAL A 213 5.83 1.05 -6.09
N ARG A 214 4.57 1.35 -6.42
CA ARG A 214 3.40 0.84 -5.68
C ARG A 214 2.66 -0.34 -6.31
N CYS A 215 3.08 -0.81 -7.48
CA CYS A 215 2.42 -1.92 -8.17
C CYS A 215 2.25 -3.16 -7.27
N ALA A 216 1.04 -3.74 -7.26
CA ALA A 216 0.74 -5.00 -6.57
C ALA A 216 1.06 -6.21 -7.48
N THR A 217 1.50 -7.34 -6.90
CA THR A 217 1.76 -8.57 -7.68
C THR A 217 0.53 -9.06 -8.41
N THR A 218 -0.64 -8.99 -7.77
CA THR A 218 -1.92 -9.44 -8.33
C THR A 218 -2.29 -8.67 -9.59
N HIS A 219 -2.03 -7.35 -9.62
CA HIS A 219 -2.39 -6.47 -10.72
C HIS A 219 -1.30 -6.40 -11.80
N PHE A 220 -0.03 -6.64 -11.44
CA PHE A 220 1.13 -6.47 -12.32
C PHE A 220 1.63 -7.76 -12.99
N GLY A 221 0.78 -8.79 -13.09
CA GLY A 221 1.13 -10.05 -13.75
C GLY A 221 1.99 -11.00 -12.91
N GLY A 222 2.00 -10.84 -11.59
CA GLY A 222 2.60 -11.75 -10.61
C GLY A 222 4.01 -11.37 -10.14
N ILE A 223 4.63 -12.29 -9.39
CA ILE A 223 5.97 -12.10 -8.79
C ILE A 223 7.04 -11.80 -9.86
N THR A 224 7.00 -12.48 -11.01
CA THR A 224 8.10 -12.40 -11.99
C THR A 224 8.18 -11.04 -12.69
N PRO A 225 7.09 -10.47 -13.25
CA PRO A 225 7.16 -9.13 -13.84
C PRO A 225 7.48 -8.05 -12.80
N LEU A 226 6.86 -8.10 -11.61
CA LEU A 226 7.10 -7.09 -10.59
C LEU A 226 8.56 -7.13 -10.07
N LYS A 227 9.11 -8.32 -9.85
CA LYS A 227 10.54 -8.47 -9.48
C LYS A 227 11.48 -7.90 -10.54
N LYS A 228 11.15 -8.03 -11.83
CA LYS A 228 11.94 -7.42 -12.92
C LYS A 228 11.87 -5.90 -12.90
N VAL A 229 10.70 -5.33 -12.61
CA VAL A 229 10.56 -3.88 -12.41
C VAL A 229 11.37 -3.41 -11.22
N MET A 230 11.31 -4.12 -10.09
CA MET A 230 12.12 -3.75 -8.92
C MET A 230 13.63 -3.85 -9.19
N ALA A 231 14.07 -4.85 -9.95
CA ALA A 231 15.47 -4.95 -10.39
C ALA A 231 15.88 -3.82 -11.34
N GLN A 232 14.96 -3.31 -12.18
CA GLN A 232 15.21 -2.12 -13.01
C GLN A 232 15.24 -0.83 -12.17
N ALA A 233 14.43 -0.76 -11.12
CA ALA A 233 14.33 0.38 -10.21
C ALA A 233 15.55 0.52 -9.29
N GLU A 234 16.19 -0.60 -8.93
CA GLU A 234 17.30 -0.65 -7.97
C GLU A 234 18.50 0.25 -8.32
N PRO A 235 19.04 0.28 -9.57
CA PRO A 235 20.13 1.19 -9.95
C PRO A 235 19.79 2.69 -9.80
N TYR A 236 18.50 3.04 -9.85
CA TYR A 236 18.00 4.40 -9.69
C TYR A 236 17.69 4.75 -8.23
N GLN A 237 17.97 3.83 -7.29
CA GLN A 237 17.71 3.95 -5.86
C GLN A 237 16.21 4.09 -5.51
N ILE A 238 15.35 3.65 -6.43
CA ILE A 238 13.90 3.62 -6.25
C ILE A 238 13.52 2.35 -5.48
N LYS A 239 12.65 2.48 -4.48
CA LYS A 239 12.27 1.41 -3.57
C LYS A 239 10.89 0.83 -3.88
N SER A 240 10.57 -0.33 -3.30
CA SER A 240 9.19 -0.83 -3.29
C SER A 240 8.35 -0.10 -2.25
N GLY A 241 7.08 0.05 -2.56
CA GLY A 241 6.03 0.48 -1.65
C GLY A 241 4.75 -0.23 -2.04
N PHE A 242 4.71 -1.56 -2.08
CA PHE A 242 3.63 -2.28 -2.76
C PHE A 242 2.26 -1.99 -2.13
N HIS A 243 1.27 -1.81 -3.00
CA HIS A 243 -0.15 -1.67 -2.67
C HIS A 243 -0.69 -2.99 -2.10
N GLY A 244 -1.29 -2.91 -0.92
CA GLY A 244 -1.73 -4.04 -0.10
C GLY A 244 -3.06 -3.78 0.61
N PRO A 245 -4.12 -3.38 -0.12
CA PRO A 245 -5.46 -3.18 0.42
C PRO A 245 -6.17 -4.52 0.66
N THR A 246 -7.39 -4.45 1.18
CA THR A 246 -8.26 -5.61 1.43
C THR A 246 -8.68 -6.35 0.16
N ASP A 247 -8.75 -5.70 -1.00
CA ASP A 247 -9.07 -6.33 -2.30
C ASP A 247 -7.89 -7.13 -2.88
N VAL A 248 -6.66 -6.93 -2.38
CA VAL A 248 -5.56 -7.87 -2.59
C VAL A 248 -5.73 -9.02 -1.60
N SER A 249 -6.26 -10.15 -2.09
CA SER A 249 -6.49 -11.34 -1.25
C SER A 249 -5.22 -11.80 -0.50
N PRO A 250 -5.36 -12.58 0.60
CA PRO A 250 -4.20 -13.13 1.33
C PRO A 250 -3.20 -13.90 0.45
N ILE A 251 -3.64 -14.51 -0.66
CA ILE A 251 -2.75 -15.15 -1.63
C ILE A 251 -1.84 -14.13 -2.33
N GLY A 252 -2.42 -13.02 -2.79
CA GLY A 252 -1.69 -11.93 -3.45
C GLY A 252 -0.73 -11.24 -2.49
N PHE A 253 -1.23 -10.96 -1.28
CA PHE A 253 -0.44 -10.34 -0.22
C PHE A 253 0.76 -11.21 0.19
N ALA A 254 0.57 -12.53 0.34
CA ALA A 254 1.67 -13.44 0.62
C ALA A 254 2.73 -13.44 -0.49
N ALA A 255 2.31 -13.36 -1.76
CA ALA A 255 3.24 -13.26 -2.89
C ALA A 255 4.07 -11.97 -2.86
N GLU A 256 3.47 -10.84 -2.48
CA GLU A 256 4.15 -9.56 -2.24
C GLU A 256 5.12 -9.65 -1.08
N LEU A 257 4.69 -10.20 0.05
CA LEU A 257 5.54 -10.29 1.24
C LEU A 257 6.79 -11.17 1.01
N HIS A 258 6.66 -12.26 0.25
CA HIS A 258 7.84 -13.05 -0.16
C HIS A 258 8.79 -12.23 -1.04
N LEU A 259 8.26 -11.36 -1.91
CA LEU A 259 9.06 -10.45 -2.72
C LEU A 259 9.71 -9.36 -1.85
N ASP A 260 8.98 -8.81 -0.89
CA ASP A 260 9.46 -7.82 0.07
C ASP A 260 10.63 -8.33 0.88
N ILE A 261 10.62 -9.58 1.32
CA ILE A 261 11.75 -10.17 2.03
C ILE A 261 12.95 -10.36 1.08
N ASN A 262 12.69 -10.58 -0.21
CA ASN A 262 13.73 -10.92 -1.18
C ASN A 262 14.49 -9.72 -1.76
N ILE A 263 13.81 -8.69 -2.26
CA ILE A 263 14.44 -7.58 -3.01
C ILE A 263 15.38 -6.74 -2.13
N HIS A 264 16.41 -6.09 -2.66
CA HIS A 264 17.29 -5.24 -1.85
C HIS A 264 16.73 -3.83 -1.66
N ASN A 265 16.08 -3.28 -2.68
CA ASN A 265 15.43 -1.96 -2.68
C ASN A 265 14.01 -2.00 -2.10
N TYR A 266 13.83 -2.60 -0.93
CA TYR A 266 12.56 -2.54 -0.20
C TYR A 266 12.37 -1.17 0.46
N GLY A 267 11.15 -0.62 0.42
CA GLY A 267 10.78 0.62 1.10
C GLY A 267 9.81 0.37 2.26
N ALA A 268 8.57 -0.01 1.93
CA ALA A 268 7.51 -0.34 2.88
C ALA A 268 6.48 -1.28 2.23
N GLN A 269 5.64 -1.91 3.04
CA GLN A 269 4.48 -2.69 2.60
C GLN A 269 3.21 -2.05 3.17
N GLU A 270 2.22 -1.78 2.33
CA GLU A 270 0.89 -1.43 2.83
C GLU A 270 0.27 -2.65 3.50
N TYR A 271 -0.35 -2.48 4.67
CA TYR A 271 -1.03 -3.58 5.31
C TYR A 271 -2.39 -3.17 5.84
N MET A 272 -3.43 -3.44 5.05
CA MET A 272 -4.80 -3.44 5.52
C MET A 272 -5.17 -4.87 5.94
N THR A 273 -5.62 -5.04 7.18
CA THR A 273 -5.91 -6.37 7.72
C THR A 273 -7.18 -6.94 7.09
N HIS A 274 -7.09 -8.16 6.56
CA HIS A 274 -8.27 -8.91 6.12
C HIS A 274 -9.16 -9.29 7.30
N THR A 275 -10.46 -9.46 7.05
CA THR A 275 -11.41 -9.84 8.10
C THR A 275 -11.18 -11.29 8.55
N PRO A 276 -11.65 -11.66 9.76
CA PRO A 276 -11.62 -13.05 10.22
C PRO A 276 -12.24 -14.04 9.23
N GLU A 277 -13.35 -13.67 8.58
CA GLU A 277 -14.03 -14.50 7.58
C GLU A 277 -13.14 -14.72 6.34
N THR A 278 -12.44 -13.69 5.86
CA THR A 278 -11.45 -13.84 4.78
C THR A 278 -10.33 -14.79 5.20
N LEU A 279 -9.85 -14.71 6.45
CA LEU A 279 -8.78 -15.56 6.96
C LEU A 279 -9.24 -17.00 7.27
N GLU A 280 -10.53 -17.24 7.48
CA GLU A 280 -11.11 -18.59 7.50
C GLU A 280 -11.10 -19.25 6.11
N VAL A 281 -11.28 -18.46 5.05
CA VAL A 281 -11.22 -18.95 3.65
C VAL A 281 -9.78 -19.12 3.18
N PHE A 282 -8.89 -18.22 3.59
CA PHE A 282 -7.48 -18.21 3.22
C PHE A 282 -6.61 -18.24 4.47
N GLU A 283 -6.37 -19.44 4.98
CA GLU A 283 -5.57 -19.65 6.18
C GLU A 283 -4.10 -19.32 5.91
N THR A 284 -3.49 -18.49 6.75
CA THR A 284 -2.07 -18.16 6.70
C THR A 284 -1.47 -18.08 8.10
N THR A 285 -0.17 -18.33 8.20
CA THR A 285 0.61 -18.18 9.44
C THR A 285 1.57 -17.00 9.38
N MET A 286 1.33 -16.03 8.49
CA MET A 286 2.03 -14.75 8.48
C MET A 286 1.87 -14.08 9.85
N THR A 287 2.91 -13.42 10.34
CA THR A 287 2.83 -12.64 11.58
C THR A 287 3.11 -11.17 11.32
N PHE A 288 2.47 -10.31 12.13
CA PHE A 288 2.74 -8.89 12.21
C PHE A 288 3.09 -8.56 13.66
N GLU A 289 4.32 -8.13 13.91
CA GLU A 289 4.82 -7.82 15.24
C GLU A 289 5.68 -6.55 15.20
N ASN A 290 5.34 -5.56 16.03
CA ASN A 290 6.10 -4.31 16.17
C ASN A 290 6.37 -3.59 14.82
N GLY A 291 5.38 -3.57 13.93
CA GLY A 291 5.47 -2.89 12.65
C GLY A 291 6.16 -3.70 11.56
N MET A 292 6.48 -4.97 11.82
CA MET A 292 7.18 -5.86 10.90
C MET A 292 6.30 -7.05 10.52
N LEU A 293 6.15 -7.29 9.23
CA LEU A 293 5.54 -8.46 8.64
C LEU A 293 6.58 -9.56 8.43
N HIS A 294 6.18 -10.79 8.72
CA HIS A 294 6.97 -11.99 8.46
C HIS A 294 6.15 -12.99 7.65
N PRO A 295 6.65 -13.47 6.50
CA PRO A 295 5.96 -14.50 5.74
C PRO A 295 5.91 -15.80 6.54
N SER A 296 4.98 -16.68 6.18
CA SER A 296 4.97 -18.05 6.71
C SER A 296 6.24 -18.80 6.33
N ASP A 297 6.74 -19.64 7.24
CA ASP A 297 7.83 -20.58 6.98
C ASP A 297 7.38 -21.83 6.20
N THR A 298 6.07 -21.97 5.96
CA THR A 298 5.50 -23.11 5.23
C THR A 298 5.92 -23.06 3.76
N PRO A 299 6.30 -24.22 3.17
CA PRO A 299 6.45 -24.38 1.73
C PRO A 299 5.44 -23.64 0.84
N GLY A 300 5.94 -22.97 -0.19
CA GLY A 300 5.11 -22.21 -1.14
C GLY A 300 4.88 -20.77 -0.69
N LEU A 301 3.68 -20.23 -0.91
CA LEU A 301 3.30 -18.90 -0.42
C LEU A 301 2.93 -18.90 1.06
N GLY A 302 2.64 -20.08 1.63
CA GLY A 302 2.18 -20.19 3.03
C GLY A 302 0.75 -19.72 3.24
N VAL A 303 -0.11 -19.97 2.25
CA VAL A 303 -1.56 -19.73 2.30
C VAL A 303 -2.27 -21.00 1.86
N THR A 304 -3.26 -21.44 2.63
CA THR A 304 -4.14 -22.57 2.33
C THR A 304 -5.53 -22.04 2.00
N PHE A 305 -6.07 -22.42 0.84
CA PHE A 305 -7.44 -22.07 0.45
C PHE A 305 -8.41 -23.20 0.84
N HIS A 306 -9.49 -22.84 1.54
CA HIS A 306 -10.53 -23.75 2.03
C HIS A 306 -11.82 -23.60 1.19
N PRO A 307 -11.98 -24.33 0.08
CA PRO A 307 -13.08 -24.14 -0.86
C PRO A 307 -14.47 -24.36 -0.23
N GLU A 308 -14.60 -25.33 0.68
CA GLU A 308 -15.85 -25.62 1.39
C GLU A 308 -16.26 -24.51 2.36
N VAL A 309 -15.32 -23.69 2.83
CA VAL A 309 -15.61 -22.50 3.62
C VAL A 309 -16.02 -21.36 2.69
N ALA A 310 -15.32 -21.20 1.56
CA ALA A 310 -15.64 -20.20 0.54
C ALA A 310 -17.08 -20.33 0.00
N GLU A 311 -17.61 -21.55 -0.12
CA GLU A 311 -19.00 -21.80 -0.55
C GLU A 311 -20.07 -21.13 0.34
N LYS A 312 -19.73 -20.78 1.59
CA LYS A 312 -20.64 -20.06 2.51
C LYS A 312 -20.79 -18.57 2.18
N PHE A 313 -19.86 -18.03 1.39
CA PHE A 313 -19.77 -16.61 1.05
C PHE A 313 -20.04 -16.43 -0.45
N PRO A 314 -21.32 -16.45 -0.87
CA PRO A 314 -21.65 -16.23 -2.27
C PRO A 314 -21.18 -14.83 -2.69
N TYR A 315 -20.83 -14.71 -3.98
CA TYR A 315 -20.47 -13.41 -4.55
C TYR A 315 -21.56 -12.37 -4.27
N GLU A 316 -21.14 -11.25 -3.68
CA GLU A 316 -21.95 -10.05 -3.53
C GLU A 316 -21.30 -8.92 -4.32
N GLN A 317 -22.11 -8.26 -5.14
CA GLN A 317 -21.65 -7.19 -6.01
C GLN A 317 -21.36 -5.93 -5.19
N ALA A 318 -20.16 -5.39 -5.37
CA ALA A 318 -19.72 -4.12 -4.83
C ALA A 318 -18.95 -3.34 -5.89
N TYR A 319 -18.96 -2.01 -5.78
CA TYR A 319 -18.26 -1.11 -6.70
C TYR A 319 -17.42 -0.10 -5.94
N LEU A 320 -16.27 0.23 -6.51
CA LEU A 320 -15.56 1.46 -6.15
C LEU A 320 -16.44 2.68 -6.45
N PRO A 321 -16.32 3.76 -5.66
CA PRO A 321 -16.97 5.04 -5.95
C PRO A 321 -16.45 5.70 -7.23
N TYR A 322 -17.08 6.82 -7.61
CA TYR A 322 -16.56 7.75 -8.60
C TYR A 322 -16.67 9.18 -8.05
N ASN A 323 -15.81 10.09 -8.50
CA ASN A 323 -15.82 11.47 -8.01
C ASN A 323 -16.49 12.42 -9.01
N ARG A 324 -17.10 13.49 -8.47
CA ARG A 324 -17.44 14.70 -9.22
C ARG A 324 -16.90 15.95 -8.56
N LEU A 325 -16.67 16.98 -9.37
CA LEU A 325 -16.47 18.35 -8.88
C LEU A 325 -17.81 19.01 -8.56
N ALA A 326 -17.78 20.13 -7.83
CA ALA A 326 -18.96 20.91 -7.47
C ALA A 326 -19.83 21.37 -8.66
N ASP A 327 -19.28 21.43 -9.87
CA ASP A 327 -20.03 21.77 -11.09
C ASP A 327 -20.63 20.55 -11.83
N GLY A 328 -20.47 19.34 -11.26
CA GLY A 328 -20.95 18.08 -11.80
C GLY A 328 -19.99 17.40 -12.79
N THR A 329 -18.82 17.96 -13.05
CA THR A 329 -17.79 17.33 -13.89
C THR A 329 -17.33 16.01 -13.28
N VAL A 330 -17.34 14.93 -14.07
CA VAL A 330 -16.75 13.64 -13.65
C VAL A 330 -15.26 13.84 -13.42
N HIS A 331 -14.77 13.40 -12.27
CA HIS A 331 -13.38 13.55 -11.84
C HIS A 331 -12.79 12.21 -11.43
N ASN A 332 -11.46 12.17 -11.28
CA ASN A 332 -10.75 10.98 -10.83
C ASN A 332 -11.17 10.67 -9.39
N TRP A 333 -11.65 9.45 -9.15
CA TRP A 333 -11.80 8.96 -7.79
C TRP A 333 -10.45 8.50 -7.33
#